data_AF-A0A9X0AN78-F1
#
_entry.id   AF-A0A9X0AN78-F1
#
_cell.length_a   1.000
_cell.length_b   1.000
_cell.length_c   1.000
_cell.angle_alpha   90.00
_cell.angle_beta   90.00
_cell.angle_gamma   90.00
#
_symmetry.space_group_name_H-M   'P 1'
#
loop_
_entity.id
_entity.type
_entity.pdbx_description
1 polymer ?
#
loop_
_entity_poly.entity_id
_entity_poly.type
_entity_poly.pdbx_seq_one_letter_code
_entity_poly.pdbx_strand_id
1 'polypeptide(L)'
;MPNATQEKITLLLQSSPYHIELLQIEKDYRASHKPILAQTKKSLTAYRVATRAGNTAAAQECQDNIDQNVHKMVDIHKEKKREWDIVIGRLGEDVGGLLGRTLTDVARELGGSGAAADGNDMNLEKVLAEVVKRMHSE
;
A
#
# COMPACT_ATOMS: atom_id res chain seq x y z
N MET A 1 10.59 -21.14 12.12
CA MET A 1 9.59 -21.09 13.21
C MET A 1 9.44 -19.63 13.60
N PRO A 2 8.22 -19.09 13.78
CA PRO A 2 8.06 -17.75 14.33
C PRO A 2 8.75 -17.72 15.68
N ASN A 3 9.70 -16.80 15.86
CA ASN A 3 10.41 -16.68 17.12
C ASN A 3 9.43 -16.17 18.18
N ALA A 4 9.52 -16.59 19.44
CA ALA A 4 8.61 -16.15 20.51
C ALA A 4 8.53 -14.60 20.64
N THR A 5 9.58 -13.91 20.20
CA THR A 5 9.65 -12.44 20.07
C THR A 5 8.72 -11.89 18.99
N GLN A 6 8.59 -12.59 17.85
CA GLN A 6 7.68 -12.23 16.77
C GLN A 6 6.22 -12.30 17.20
N GLU A 7 5.82 -13.39 17.88
CA GLU A 7 4.45 -13.54 18.40
C GLU A 7 4.12 -12.46 19.42
N LYS A 8 5.06 -12.12 20.32
CA LYS A 8 4.87 -11.05 21.32
C LYS A 8 4.72 -9.66 20.68
N ILE A 9 5.55 -9.32 19.71
CA ILE A 9 5.46 -8.04 18.98
C ILE A 9 4.12 -7.96 18.24
N THR A 10 3.74 -9.02 17.52
CA THR A 10 2.47 -9.06 16.79
C THR A 10 1.27 -8.93 17.74
N LEU A 11 1.24 -9.67 18.85
CA LEU A 11 0.17 -9.59 19.85
C LEU A 11 0.06 -8.19 20.48
N LEU A 12 1.19 -7.57 20.82
CA LEU A 12 1.23 -6.24 21.40
C LEU A 12 0.67 -5.20 20.43
N LEU A 13 1.03 -5.30 19.15
CA LEU A 13 0.52 -4.40 18.12
C LEU A 13 -0.95 -4.66 17.81
N GLN A 14 -1.39 -5.93 17.77
CA GLN A 14 -2.80 -6.31 17.58
C GLN A 14 -3.73 -5.82 18.70
N SER A 15 -3.20 -5.61 19.91
CA SER A 15 -3.97 -5.08 21.04
C SER A 15 -4.26 -3.58 20.94
N SER A 16 -3.62 -2.86 20.00
CA SER A 16 -3.83 -1.44 19.79
C SER A 16 -5.06 -1.16 18.91
N PRO A 17 -5.88 -0.14 19.23
CA PRO A 17 -6.97 0.29 18.35
C PRO A 17 -6.47 0.71 16.95
N TYR A 18 -5.24 1.23 16.85
CA TYR A 18 -4.63 1.63 15.59
C TYR A 18 -4.36 0.44 14.66
N HIS A 19 -4.24 -0.78 15.18
CA HIS A 19 -4.11 -1.97 14.35
C HIS A 19 -5.35 -2.19 13.48
N ILE A 20 -6.54 -2.04 14.06
CA ILE A 20 -7.81 -2.18 13.35
C ILE A 20 -7.96 -1.06 12.31
N GLU A 21 -7.59 0.17 12.68
CA GLU A 21 -7.61 1.31 11.75
C GLU A 21 -6.68 1.07 10.54
N LEU A 22 -5.46 0.58 10.75
CA LEU A 22 -4.53 0.25 9.67
C LEU A 22 -5.06 -0.83 8.74
N LEU A 23 -5.63 -1.91 9.30
CA LEU A 23 -6.27 -2.96 8.49
C LEU A 23 -7.43 -2.42 7.65
N GLN A 24 -8.20 -1.48 8.21
CA GLN A 24 -9.31 -0.85 7.50
C GLN A 24 -8.81 0.04 6.36
N ILE A 25 -7.77 0.85 6.59
CA ILE A 25 -7.12 1.67 5.55
C ILE A 25 -6.60 0.79 4.40
N GLU A 26 -5.88 -0.29 4.73
CA GLU A 26 -5.38 -1.26 3.75
C GLU A 26 -6.52 -1.88 2.92
N LYS A 27 -7.59 -2.30 3.60
CA LYS A 27 -8.76 -2.89 2.95
C LYS A 27 -9.44 -1.89 2.01
N ASP A 28 -9.63 -0.65 2.45
CA ASP A 28 -10.28 0.40 1.66
C ASP A 28 -9.42 0.82 0.48
N TYR A 29 -8.11 0.91 0.66
CA TYR A 29 -7.16 1.11 -0.45
C TYR A 29 -7.30 0.00 -1.50
N ARG A 30 -7.26 -1.28 -1.09
CA ARG A 30 -7.42 -2.42 -2.01
C ARG A 30 -8.79 -2.42 -2.70
N ALA A 31 -9.86 -2.15 -1.96
CA ALA A 31 -11.22 -2.13 -2.49
C ALA A 31 -11.41 -1.02 -3.55
N SER A 32 -10.78 0.14 -3.35
CA SER A 32 -10.87 1.29 -4.25
C SER A 32 -9.96 1.14 -5.47
N HIS A 33 -8.77 0.55 -5.27
CA HIS A 33 -7.76 0.39 -6.32
C HIS A 33 -8.08 -0.76 -7.30
N LYS A 34 -8.60 -1.89 -6.81
CA LYS A 34 -8.92 -3.09 -7.61
C LYS A 34 -9.82 -2.83 -8.83
N PRO A 35 -10.95 -2.10 -8.73
CA PRO A 35 -11.80 -1.84 -9.89
C PRO A 35 -11.11 -0.95 -10.93
N ILE A 36 -10.32 0.05 -10.50
CA ILE A 36 -9.62 0.96 -11.41
C ILE A 36 -8.51 0.22 -12.16
N LEU A 37 -7.77 -0.66 -11.48
CA LEU A 37 -6.78 -1.52 -12.12
C LEU A 37 -7.43 -2.45 -13.16
N ALA A 38 -8.59 -3.04 -12.83
CA ALA A 38 -9.33 -3.89 -13.77
C ALA A 38 -9.81 -3.09 -14.99
N GLN A 39 -10.32 -1.87 -14.80
CA GLN A 39 -10.71 -0.97 -15.87
C GLN A 39 -9.52 -0.57 -16.74
N THR A 40 -8.38 -0.23 -16.13
CA THR A 40 -7.14 0.12 -16.83
C THR A 40 -6.67 -1.04 -17.71
N LYS A 41 -6.70 -2.28 -17.20
CA LYS A 41 -6.36 -3.47 -17.98
C LYS A 41 -7.30 -3.68 -19.18
N LYS A 42 -8.59 -3.40 -19.00
CA LYS A 42 -9.59 -3.44 -20.08
C LYS A 42 -9.28 -2.38 -21.14
N SER A 43 -9.05 -1.13 -20.74
CA SER A 43 -8.70 -0.04 -21.66
C SER A 43 -7.40 -0.31 -22.40
N LEU A 44 -6.38 -0.88 -21.75
CA LEU A 44 -5.12 -1.28 -22.39
C LEU A 44 -5.32 -2.38 -23.43
N THR A 45 -6.19 -3.34 -23.15
CA THR A 45 -6.52 -4.40 -24.10
C THR A 45 -7.25 -3.82 -25.32
N ALA A 46 -8.21 -2.93 -25.10
CA ALA A 46 -8.95 -2.24 -26.17
C ALA A 46 -8.04 -1.32 -27.01
N TYR A 47 -7.14 -0.57 -26.36
CA TYR A 47 -6.13 0.25 -27.00
C TYR A 47 -5.31 -0.57 -28.01
N ARG A 48 -4.76 -1.70 -27.57
CA ARG A 48 -3.96 -2.60 -28.43
C ARG A 48 -4.74 -3.10 -29.65
N VAL A 49 -6.03 -3.39 -29.49
CA VAL A 49 -6.90 -3.80 -30.60
C VAL A 49 -7.12 -2.63 -31.57
N ALA A 50 -7.45 -1.45 -31.06
CA ALA A 50 -7.69 -0.26 -31.87
C ALA A 50 -6.45 0.17 -32.66
N THR A 51 -5.26 0.15 -32.03
CA THR A 51 -3.98 0.44 -32.71
C THR A 51 -3.72 -0.54 -33.85
N ARG A 52 -3.93 -1.85 -33.64
CA ARG A 52 -3.74 -2.87 -34.68
C ARG A 52 -4.73 -2.71 -35.84
N ALA A 53 -5.93 -2.23 -35.56
CA ALA A 53 -6.95 -1.97 -36.57
C ALA A 53 -6.75 -0.62 -37.31
N GLY A 54 -5.74 0.18 -36.94
CA GLY A 54 -5.54 1.52 -37.49
C GLY A 54 -6.63 2.52 -37.08
N ASN A 55 -7.44 2.20 -36.08
CA ASN A 55 -8.50 3.08 -35.59
C ASN A 55 -7.93 4.06 -34.56
N THR A 56 -7.44 5.19 -35.06
CA THR A 56 -6.78 6.23 -34.26
C THR A 56 -7.72 6.88 -33.24
N ALA A 57 -8.98 7.10 -33.58
CA ALA A 57 -9.97 7.69 -32.67
C ALA A 57 -10.24 6.79 -31.46
N ALA A 58 -10.50 5.50 -31.69
CA ALA A 58 -10.71 4.54 -30.60
C ALA A 58 -9.44 4.31 -29.76
N ALA A 59 -8.26 4.36 -30.39
CA ALA A 59 -6.99 4.28 -29.67
C ALA A 59 -6.81 5.49 -28.74
N GLN A 60 -7.10 6.71 -29.22
CA GLN A 60 -7.02 7.91 -28.39
C GLN A 60 -7.99 7.84 -27.20
N GLU A 61 -9.24 7.45 -27.42
CA GLU A 61 -10.21 7.30 -26.33
C GLU A 61 -9.75 6.28 -25.28
N CYS A 62 -9.17 5.15 -25.71
CA CYS A 62 -8.61 4.17 -24.78
C CYS A 62 -7.42 4.73 -24.00
N GLN A 63 -6.58 5.56 -24.62
CA GLN A 63 -5.46 6.22 -23.97
C GLN A 63 -5.94 7.23 -22.93
N ASP A 64 -6.90 8.09 -23.27
CA ASP A 64 -7.48 9.06 -22.33
C ASP A 64 -8.07 8.36 -21.09
N ASN A 65 -8.74 7.22 -21.29
CA ASN A 65 -9.24 6.39 -20.20
C ASN A 65 -8.13 5.80 -19.32
N ILE A 66 -7.00 5.38 -19.92
CA ILE A 66 -5.83 4.89 -19.16
C ILE A 66 -5.26 6.04 -18.32
N ASP A 67 -5.05 7.21 -18.92
CA ASP A 67 -4.48 8.38 -18.26
C ASP A 67 -5.36 8.84 -17.09
N GLN A 68 -6.69 8.89 -17.28
CA GLN A 68 -7.63 9.18 -16.20
C GLN A 68 -7.57 8.16 -15.07
N ASN A 69 -7.46 6.87 -15.39
CA ASN A 69 -7.38 5.83 -14.36
C ASN A 69 -6.07 5.91 -13.57
N VAL A 70 -4.95 6.18 -14.24
CA VAL A 70 -3.66 6.38 -13.57
C VAL A 70 -3.72 7.57 -12.62
N HIS A 71 -4.30 8.70 -13.04
CA HIS A 71 -4.51 9.85 -12.15
C HIS A 71 -5.33 9.48 -10.91
N LYS A 72 -6.47 8.79 -11.10
CA LYS A 72 -7.29 8.32 -9.98
C LYS A 72 -6.53 7.38 -9.02
N MET A 73 -5.72 6.46 -9.55
CA MET A 73 -4.91 5.55 -8.73
C MET A 73 -3.88 6.31 -7.90
N VAL A 74 -3.22 7.32 -8.49
CA VAL A 74 -2.26 8.17 -7.78
C VAL A 74 -2.95 8.97 -6.67
N ASP A 75 -4.12 9.55 -6.93
CA ASP A 75 -4.85 10.35 -5.94
C ASP A 75 -5.30 9.49 -4.77
N ILE A 76 -5.89 8.32 -5.03
CA ILE A 76 -6.28 7.35 -4.00
C ILE A 76 -5.07 6.89 -3.18
N HIS A 77 -3.95 6.61 -3.84
CA HIS A 77 -2.73 6.21 -3.14
C HIS A 77 -2.24 7.32 -2.21
N LYS A 78 -2.17 8.58 -2.67
CA LYS A 78 -1.76 9.72 -1.83
C LYS A 78 -2.67 9.91 -0.62
N GLU A 79 -3.98 9.86 -0.82
CA GLU A 79 -4.96 10.00 0.24
C GLU A 79 -4.78 8.91 1.30
N LYS A 80 -4.79 7.64 0.89
CA LYS A 80 -4.68 6.50 1.81
C LYS A 80 -3.31 6.39 2.45
N LYS A 81 -2.25 6.76 1.73
CA LYS A 81 -0.89 6.78 2.30
C LYS A 81 -0.76 7.83 3.39
N ARG A 82 -1.38 9.01 3.23
CA ARG A 82 -1.42 10.03 4.27
C ARG A 82 -2.16 9.55 5.51
N GLU A 83 -3.33 8.92 5.36
CA GLU A 83 -4.06 8.31 6.48
C GLU A 83 -3.21 7.25 7.19
N TRP A 84 -2.61 6.36 6.41
CA TRP A 84 -1.74 5.29 6.88
C TRP A 84 -0.56 5.81 7.71
N ASP A 85 0.17 6.81 7.19
CA ASP A 85 1.35 7.35 7.85
C ASP A 85 1.00 8.03 9.19
N ILE A 86 -0.16 8.69 9.27
CA ILE A 86 -0.67 9.26 10.53
C ILE A 86 -0.93 8.17 11.56
N VAL A 87 -1.63 7.09 11.18
CA VAL A 87 -2.00 6.02 12.11
C VAL A 87 -0.78 5.19 12.52
N ILE A 88 0.16 4.92 11.60
CA ILE A 88 1.45 4.30 11.94
C ILE A 88 2.23 5.17 12.92
N GLY A 89 2.28 6.49 12.72
CA GLY A 89 2.97 7.41 13.63
C GLY A 89 2.42 7.32 15.04
N ARG A 90 1.09 7.36 15.18
CA ARG A 90 0.39 7.19 16.48
C ARG A 90 0.67 5.83 17.11
N LEU A 91 0.64 4.76 16.33
CA LEU A 91 0.97 3.42 16.82
C LEU A 91 2.43 3.33 17.30
N GLY A 92 3.36 3.96 16.58
CA GLY A 92 4.76 4.05 16.98
C GLY A 92 4.96 4.83 18.28
N GLU A 93 4.23 5.93 18.46
CA GLU A 93 4.23 6.73 19.69
C GLU A 93 3.66 5.97 20.89
N ASP A 94 2.50 5.32 20.72
CA ASP A 94 1.84 4.54 21.77
C ASP A 94 2.67 3.33 22.23
N VAL A 95 3.30 2.64 21.28
CA VAL A 95 4.20 1.51 21.59
C VAL A 95 5.48 2.01 22.27
N GLY A 96 6.02 3.13 21.78
CA GLY A 96 7.19 3.78 22.32
C GLY A 96 8.48 2.96 22.23
N GLY A 97 9.55 3.52 22.81
CA GLY A 97 10.85 2.86 22.89
C GLY A 97 11.47 2.52 21.53
N LEU A 98 12.25 1.44 21.49
CA LEU A 98 12.91 0.98 20.28
C LEU A 98 11.92 0.43 19.26
N LEU A 99 10.95 -0.37 19.72
CA LEU A 99 9.95 -1.00 18.85
C LEU A 99 9.10 0.03 18.10
N GLY A 100 8.64 1.09 18.80
CA GLY A 100 7.87 2.17 18.19
C GLY A 100 8.66 2.94 17.12
N ARG A 101 9.95 3.21 17.36
CA ARG A 101 10.83 3.84 16.35
C ARG A 101 11.03 2.94 15.14
N THR A 102 11.35 1.67 15.36
CA THR A 102 11.56 0.69 14.29
C THR A 102 10.30 0.52 13.42
N LEU A 103 9.10 0.56 14.03
CA LEU A 103 7.83 0.53 13.31
C LEU A 103 7.68 1.70 12.34
N THR A 104 7.86 2.92 12.83
CA THR A 104 7.73 4.15 12.01
C THR A 104 8.79 4.19 10.91
N ASP A 105 10.02 3.78 11.22
CA ASP A 105 11.13 3.74 10.26
C ASP A 105 10.87 2.74 9.13
N VAL A 106 10.46 1.51 9.46
CA VAL A 106 10.12 0.49 8.45
C VAL A 106 9.00 0.96 7.54
N ALA A 107 7.92 1.51 8.11
CA ALA A 107 6.79 1.97 7.32
C ALA A 107 7.15 3.14 6.39
N ARG A 108 8.03 4.04 6.84
CA ARG A 108 8.57 5.13 6.04
C ARG A 108 9.47 4.62 4.93
N GLU A 109 10.37 3.69 5.22
CA GLU A 109 11.31 3.16 4.23
C GLU A 109 10.60 2.33 3.14
N LEU A 110 9.57 1.57 3.51
CA LEU A 110 8.72 0.88 2.54
C LEU A 110 7.95 1.84 1.63
N GLY A 111 7.60 3.04 2.12
CA GLY A 111 6.96 4.09 1.31
C GLY A 111 7.92 4.98 0.52
N GLY A 112 9.16 5.18 1.01
CA GLY A 112 10.17 6.04 0.40
C GLY A 112 11.03 5.34 -0.64
N SER A 113 11.16 4.02 -0.55
CA SER A 113 11.73 3.21 -1.61
C SER A 113 10.76 3.21 -2.79
N GLY A 114 11.08 3.96 -3.86
CA GLY A 114 10.38 3.93 -5.15
C GLY A 114 10.34 2.54 -5.83
N ALA A 115 10.64 1.46 -5.11
CA ALA A 115 10.56 0.07 -5.52
C ALA A 115 9.22 -0.61 -5.17
N ALA A 116 8.25 0.08 -4.55
CA ALA A 116 6.91 -0.46 -4.36
C ALA A 116 6.09 -0.42 -5.67
N ALA A 117 6.60 -1.04 -6.73
CA ALA A 117 5.88 -1.21 -8.00
C ALA A 117 4.54 -1.96 -7.85
N ASP A 118 4.33 -2.61 -6.70
CA ASP A 118 3.14 -3.42 -6.39
C ASP A 118 2.14 -2.76 -5.42
N GLY A 119 2.30 -1.47 -5.06
CA GLY A 119 1.38 -0.79 -4.12
C GLY A 119 1.35 -1.43 -2.72
N ASN A 120 2.49 -1.93 -2.28
CA ASN A 120 2.66 -2.85 -1.15
C ASN A 120 3.37 -2.19 0.05
N ASP A 121 3.24 -0.87 0.17
CA ASP A 121 3.78 -0.01 1.22
C ASP A 121 2.74 0.29 2.32
N MET A 122 1.45 0.14 2.01
CA MET A 122 0.32 0.10 2.96
C MET A 122 -0.13 -1.35 3.20
N ASN A 123 0.81 -2.20 3.60
CA ASN A 123 0.56 -3.59 3.93
C ASN A 123 1.05 -3.85 5.36
N LEU A 124 0.11 -4.06 6.28
CA LEU A 124 0.44 -4.14 7.70
C LEU A 124 1.29 -5.37 8.00
N GLU A 125 0.92 -6.53 7.44
CA GLU A 125 1.66 -7.78 7.67
C GLU A 125 3.12 -7.66 7.20
N LYS A 126 3.35 -7.00 6.07
CA LYS A 126 4.70 -6.77 5.54
C LYS A 126 5.51 -5.83 6.41
N VAL A 127 4.89 -4.73 6.87
CA VAL A 127 5.53 -3.81 7.83
C VAL A 127 5.94 -4.58 9.08
N LEU A 128 5.01 -5.35 9.66
CA LEU A 128 5.27 -6.14 10.87
C LEU A 128 6.39 -7.17 10.66
N ALA A 129 6.40 -7.86 9.52
CA ALA A 129 7.46 -8.82 9.20
C ALA A 129 8.85 -8.17 9.13
N GLU A 130 8.97 -6.98 8.52
CA GLU A 130 10.25 -6.28 8.42
C GLU A 130 10.67 -5.64 9.76
N VAL A 131 9.72 -5.16 10.58
CA VAL A 131 9.99 -4.73 11.96
C VAL A 131 10.57 -5.87 12.77
N VAL A 132 9.94 -7.05 12.71
CA VAL A 132 10.43 -8.24 13.41
C VAL A 132 11.86 -8.56 12.96
N LYS A 133 12.13 -8.58 11.66
CA LYS A 133 13.47 -8.86 11.13
C LYS A 133 14.53 -7.88 11.65
N ARG A 134 14.21 -6.59 11.74
CA ARG A 134 15.13 -5.57 12.31
C ARG A 134 15.35 -5.75 13.80
N MET A 135 14.29 -5.99 14.56
CA MET A 135 14.38 -6.25 16.00
C MET A 135 15.16 -7.53 16.36
N HIS A 136 15.41 -8.43 15.39
CA HIS A 136 16.26 -9.61 15.57
C HIS A 136 17.72 -9.39 15.12
N SER A 137 17.98 -8.31 14.37
CA SER A 137 19.30 -7.98 13.85
C SER A 137 20.03 -6.96 14.74
N GLU A 138 19.31 -6.29 15.64
CA GLU A 138 19.83 -5.46 16.74
C GLU A 138 20.10 -6.29 18.00
#